data_AF-A0A9P1CAZ6-F1
#
_entry.id   AF-A0A9P1CAZ6-F1
#
_cell.length_a   1.000
_cell.length_b   1.000
_cell.length_c   1.000
_cell.angle_alpha   90.00
_cell.angle_beta   90.00
_cell.angle_gamma   90.00
#
_symmetry.space_group_name_H-M   'P 1'
#
loop_
_entity.id
_entity.type
_entity.pdbx_description
1 polymer ?
#
loop_
_entity_poly.entity_id
_entity_poly.type
_entity_poly.pdbx_seq_one_letter_code
_entity_poly.pdbx_strand_id
1 'polypeptide(L)'
;MNTAANGLQVFNQNDNGWDQGQIMMTPDKVWLSPYGWSQAMLSKHAKDFDVPLHVKIHGEQRRLEVGAYRSAKGVGLRLVHWEGTDLEVNITGRCLGALRFVVAEILTAPSMQALNSPLEPELVKPQPWPVTLLPNLLRLQLPGYALVTLELRELRGQVFIA
;
A
#
# COMPACT_ATOMS: atom_id res chain seq x y z
N MET A 1 -9.18 0.96 16.08
CA MET A 1 -8.24 1.92 15.45
C MET A 1 -6.94 1.80 16.22
N ASN A 2 -5.92 1.17 15.65
CA ASN A 2 -4.60 1.04 16.29
C ASN A 2 -3.77 2.24 15.83
N THR A 3 -3.82 3.31 16.61
CA THR A 3 -2.97 4.51 16.47
C THR A 3 -1.59 4.18 17.04
N ALA A 4 -0.51 4.74 16.49
CA ALA A 4 0.80 4.65 17.16
C ALA A 4 0.67 5.20 18.58
N ALA A 5 1.25 4.50 19.55
CA ALA A 5 1.40 5.03 20.89
C ALA A 5 2.11 6.40 20.88
N ASN A 6 3.03 6.61 19.94
CA ASN A 6 3.80 7.85 19.80
C ASN A 6 3.77 8.39 18.35
N GLY A 7 3.45 9.68 18.16
CA GLY A 7 3.58 10.34 16.86
C GLY A 7 5.05 10.57 16.48
N LEU A 8 5.82 11.14 17.40
CA LEU A 8 7.27 11.33 17.33
C LEU A 8 7.94 10.58 18.48
N GLN A 9 9.01 9.84 18.21
CA GLN A 9 9.69 9.04 19.21
C GLN A 9 11.22 9.11 19.08
N VAL A 10 11.92 9.24 20.21
CA VAL A 10 13.37 9.05 20.28
C VAL A 10 13.67 7.55 20.18
N PHE A 11 14.61 7.19 19.31
CA PHE A 11 14.96 5.80 19.01
C PHE A 11 15.51 5.06 20.25
N ASN A 12 14.99 3.86 20.53
CA ASN A 12 15.35 3.01 21.68
C ASN A 12 15.18 3.66 23.07
N GLN A 13 14.39 4.73 23.18
CA GLN A 13 14.14 5.42 24.46
C GLN A 13 12.71 5.22 24.98
N ASN A 14 11.91 4.35 24.35
CA ASN A 14 10.61 4.02 24.91
C ASN A 14 10.78 3.07 26.12
N ASP A 15 10.24 3.48 27.25
CA ASP A 15 10.42 2.83 28.56
C ASP A 15 9.61 1.53 28.72
N ASN A 16 8.60 1.33 27.88
CA ASN A 16 7.81 0.10 27.83
C ASN A 16 8.33 -0.94 26.82
N GLY A 17 9.44 -0.66 26.14
CA GLY A 17 10.07 -1.55 25.16
C GLY A 17 9.32 -1.70 23.83
N TRP A 18 8.31 -0.86 23.55
CA TRP A 18 7.53 -0.91 22.31
C TRP A 18 7.86 0.26 21.37
N ASP A 19 8.89 0.13 20.53
CA ASP A 19 9.24 1.17 19.55
C ASP A 19 8.26 1.21 18.37
N GLN A 20 7.15 1.94 18.55
CA GLN A 20 6.04 2.05 17.59
C GLN A 20 5.78 3.50 17.12
N GLY A 21 6.77 4.38 17.26
CA GLY A 21 6.71 5.74 16.73
C GLY A 21 6.44 5.76 15.22
N GLN A 22 5.63 6.71 14.73
CA GLN A 22 5.51 6.94 13.29
C GLN A 22 6.77 7.60 12.74
N ILE A 23 7.23 8.63 13.45
CA ILE A 23 8.45 9.38 13.17
C ILE A 23 9.46 9.03 14.27
N MET A 24 10.62 8.54 13.87
CA MET A 24 11.71 8.17 14.75
C MET A 24 12.84 9.19 14.64
N MET A 25 13.56 9.47 15.72
CA MET A 25 14.68 10.39 15.71
C MET A 25 15.86 9.98 16.60
N THR A 26 17.05 10.41 16.19
CA THR A 26 18.26 10.61 17.01
C THR A 26 18.55 12.13 17.05
N PRO A 27 19.52 12.62 17.84
CA PRO A 27 19.86 14.05 17.84
C PRO A 27 20.21 14.63 16.45
N ASP A 28 20.65 13.81 15.52
CA ASP A 28 21.17 14.18 14.19
C ASP A 28 20.35 13.64 13.01
N LYS A 29 19.34 12.78 13.24
CA LYS A 29 18.57 12.14 12.16
C LYS A 29 17.10 12.00 12.51
N VAL A 30 16.26 12.01 11.47
CA VAL A 30 14.83 11.72 11.53
C VAL A 30 14.44 10.79 10.38
N TRP A 31 13.56 9.83 10.64
CA TRP A 31 13.05 8.91 9.60
C TRP A 31 11.64 8.42 9.96
N LEU A 32 10.94 7.86 8.97
CA LEU A 32 9.67 7.19 9.19
C LEU A 32 9.88 5.72 9.50
N SER A 33 9.14 5.18 10.47
CA SER A 33 9.02 3.74 10.66
C SER A 33 8.19 3.10 9.53
N PRO A 34 8.18 1.77 9.40
CA PRO A 34 7.26 1.08 8.49
C PRO A 34 5.79 1.50 8.69
N TYR A 35 5.39 1.77 9.94
CA TYR A 35 4.06 2.26 10.27
C TYR A 35 3.82 3.73 9.87
N GLY A 36 4.85 4.58 9.95
CA GLY A 36 4.80 5.94 9.41
C GLY A 36 4.64 5.94 7.89
N TRP A 37 5.40 5.09 7.19
CA TRP A 37 5.31 4.93 5.74
C TRP A 37 3.96 4.36 5.27
N SER A 38 3.42 3.35 5.96
CA SER A 38 2.12 2.78 5.61
C SER A 38 0.99 3.80 5.70
N GLN A 39 0.99 4.65 6.73
CA GLN A 39 0.03 5.74 6.86
C GLN A 39 0.21 6.84 5.83
N ALA A 40 1.45 7.24 5.54
CA ALA A 40 1.73 8.23 4.50
C ALA A 40 1.21 7.75 3.13
N MET A 41 1.48 6.48 2.79
CA MET A 41 1.02 5.82 1.57
C MET A 41 -0.51 5.72 1.51
N LEU A 42 -1.15 5.24 2.58
CA LEU A 42 -2.61 5.12 2.65
C LEU A 42 -3.32 6.49 2.60
N SER A 43 -2.76 7.50 3.27
CA SER A 43 -3.29 8.87 3.31
C SER A 43 -3.18 9.55 1.96
N LYS A 44 -2.05 9.38 1.27
CA LYS A 44 -1.87 9.86 -0.12
C LYS A 44 -2.91 9.24 -1.04
N HIS A 45 -3.09 7.93 -0.98
CA HIS A 45 -4.11 7.23 -1.76
C HIS A 45 -5.53 7.67 -1.38
N ALA A 46 -5.83 7.88 -0.10
CA ALA A 46 -7.19 8.19 0.36
C ALA A 46 -7.78 9.50 -0.20
N LYS A 47 -6.93 10.49 -0.51
CA LYS A 47 -7.36 11.85 -0.88
C LYS A 47 -8.32 11.90 -2.06
N ASP A 48 -8.24 10.92 -2.95
CA ASP A 48 -8.98 10.91 -4.20
C ASP A 48 -10.22 10.00 -4.19
N PHE A 49 -10.54 9.29 -3.10
CA PHE A 49 -11.62 8.27 -3.11
C PHE A 49 -12.80 8.59 -2.19
N ASP A 50 -13.99 8.57 -2.78
CA ASP A 50 -15.22 9.06 -2.14
C ASP A 50 -16.15 7.94 -1.67
N VAL A 51 -16.16 6.80 -2.36
CA VAL A 51 -17.18 5.75 -2.15
C VAL A 51 -16.55 4.35 -2.08
N PRO A 52 -16.75 3.58 -0.98
CA PRO A 52 -16.31 2.20 -0.93
C PRO A 52 -17.10 1.33 -1.90
N LEU A 53 -16.42 0.39 -2.55
CA LEU A 53 -17.01 -0.61 -3.43
C LEU A 53 -17.08 -1.96 -2.71
N HIS A 54 -18.08 -2.76 -3.06
CA HIS A 54 -18.20 -4.11 -2.53
C HIS A 54 -17.13 -5.02 -3.15
N VAL A 55 -16.36 -5.70 -2.30
CA VAL A 55 -15.35 -6.67 -2.71
C VAL A 55 -15.79 -8.07 -2.29
N LYS A 56 -15.67 -9.03 -3.21
CA LYS A 56 -15.84 -10.45 -2.94
C LYS A 56 -14.51 -11.15 -3.15
N ILE A 57 -14.02 -11.82 -2.12
CA ILE A 57 -12.79 -12.61 -2.17
C ILE A 57 -13.19 -14.08 -2.33
N HIS A 58 -12.59 -14.77 -3.28
CA HIS A 58 -12.77 -16.20 -3.52
C HIS A 58 -11.45 -16.92 -3.19
N GLY A 59 -11.51 -18.09 -2.55
CA GLY A 59 -10.32 -18.85 -2.12
C GLY A 59 -10.05 -18.80 -0.61
N GLU A 60 -8.91 -19.35 -0.17
CA GLU A 60 -8.52 -19.31 1.24
C GLU A 60 -8.17 -17.89 1.68
N GLN A 61 -9.04 -17.30 2.52
CA GLN A 61 -9.00 -15.88 2.87
C GLN A 61 -8.12 -15.53 4.07
N ARG A 62 -7.29 -16.44 4.58
CA ARG A 62 -6.80 -16.25 5.97
C ARG A 62 -5.89 -15.02 6.12
N ARG A 63 -5.33 -14.48 5.04
CA ARG A 63 -4.17 -13.57 5.08
C ARG A 63 -4.12 -12.49 3.98
N LEU A 64 -5.26 -12.16 3.40
CA LEU A 64 -5.41 -11.09 2.42
C LEU A 64 -6.63 -10.25 2.76
N GLU A 65 -6.45 -8.94 2.82
CA GLU A 65 -7.54 -7.99 2.91
C GLU A 65 -7.51 -7.08 1.68
N VAL A 66 -8.68 -6.84 1.09
CA VAL A 66 -8.82 -6.01 -0.10
C VAL A 66 -9.93 -4.98 0.11
N GLY A 67 -9.56 -3.71 0.04
CA GLY A 67 -10.49 -2.60 -0.05
C GLY A 67 -10.54 -2.05 -1.47
N ALA A 68 -11.74 -1.74 -1.97
CA ALA A 68 -11.92 -1.07 -3.24
C ALA A 68 -12.74 0.20 -3.04
N TYR A 69 -12.39 1.25 -3.78
CA TYR A 69 -13.01 2.55 -3.66
C TYR A 69 -13.17 3.19 -5.04
N ARG A 70 -14.20 4.01 -5.20
CA ARG A 70 -14.45 4.79 -6.41
C ARG A 70 -14.09 6.25 -6.18
N SER A 71 -13.50 6.85 -7.21
CA SER A 71 -13.29 8.29 -7.34
C SER A 71 -14.03 8.83 -8.56
N ALA A 72 -14.07 10.14 -8.71
CA ALA A 72 -14.53 10.79 -9.94
C ALA A 72 -13.68 10.44 -11.19
N LYS A 73 -12.48 9.88 -11.01
CA LYS A 73 -11.50 9.62 -12.08
C LYS A 73 -11.18 8.14 -12.30
N GLY A 74 -11.73 7.24 -11.47
CA GLY A 74 -11.41 5.82 -11.56
C GLY A 74 -11.73 5.01 -10.31
N VAL A 75 -10.93 3.96 -10.09
CA VAL A 75 -11.05 2.99 -9.00
C VAL A 75 -9.72 2.87 -8.25
N GLY A 76 -9.77 2.92 -6.93
CA GLY A 76 -8.66 2.70 -6.03
C GLY A 76 -8.76 1.34 -5.36
N LEU A 77 -7.65 0.62 -5.26
CA LEU A 77 -7.56 -0.63 -4.54
C LEU A 77 -6.51 -0.51 -3.44
N ARG A 78 -6.81 -1.08 -2.28
CA ARG A 78 -5.88 -1.28 -1.17
C ARG A 78 -5.82 -2.76 -0.90
N LEU A 79 -4.62 -3.33 -0.90
CA LEU A 79 -4.41 -4.74 -0.57
C LEU A 79 -3.43 -4.84 0.59
N VAL A 80 -3.74 -5.70 1.54
CA VAL A 80 -2.84 -6.04 2.65
C VAL A 80 -2.67 -7.55 2.67
N HIS A 81 -1.43 -8.00 2.53
CA HIS A 81 -1.04 -9.39 2.65
C HIS A 81 -0.02 -9.53 3.78
N TRP A 82 -0.32 -10.33 4.80
CA TRP A 82 0.49 -10.40 6.03
C TRP A 82 1.10 -11.77 6.30
N GLU A 83 1.21 -12.63 5.29
CA GLU A 83 2.08 -13.81 5.35
C GLU A 83 3.45 -13.51 4.74
N GLY A 84 4.43 -14.34 5.10
CA GLY A 84 5.81 -14.21 4.61
C GLY A 84 6.07 -14.89 3.26
N THR A 85 5.05 -15.45 2.63
CA THR A 85 5.14 -16.15 1.34
C THR A 85 4.38 -15.41 0.27
N ASP A 86 4.89 -15.40 -0.96
CA ASP A 86 4.25 -14.72 -2.08
C ASP A 86 2.84 -15.26 -2.37
N LEU A 87 1.97 -14.38 -2.84
CA LEU A 87 0.58 -14.66 -3.14
C LEU A 87 0.18 -14.12 -4.52
N GLU A 88 -0.32 -15.01 -5.38
CA GLU A 88 -0.97 -14.59 -6.62
C GLU A 88 -2.40 -14.11 -6.33
N VAL A 89 -2.74 -12.90 -6.79
CA VAL A 89 -4.09 -12.34 -6.70
C VAL A 89 -4.59 -11.96 -8.08
N ASN A 90 -5.75 -12.51 -8.44
CA ASN A 90 -6.45 -12.18 -9.67
C ASN A 90 -7.69 -11.33 -9.33
N ILE A 91 -7.74 -10.09 -9.80
CA ILE A 91 -8.84 -9.15 -9.57
C ILE A 91 -9.60 -8.95 -10.88
N THR A 92 -10.92 -9.14 -10.82
CA THR A 92 -11.83 -8.93 -11.94
C THR A 92 -12.91 -7.92 -11.56
N GLY A 93 -13.44 -7.20 -12.55
CA GLY A 93 -14.49 -6.22 -12.31
C GLY A 93 -14.97 -5.57 -13.60
N ARG A 94 -16.26 -5.24 -13.68
CA ARG A 94 -16.87 -4.67 -14.89
C ARG A 94 -16.23 -3.35 -15.31
N CYS A 95 -15.75 -2.57 -14.35
CA CYS A 95 -15.08 -1.30 -14.59
C CYS A 95 -13.63 -1.45 -15.07
N LEU A 96 -12.97 -2.59 -14.87
CA LEU A 96 -11.55 -2.75 -15.23
C LEU A 96 -11.31 -2.70 -16.74
N GLY A 97 -12.28 -3.11 -17.57
CA GLY A 97 -12.16 -3.13 -19.02
C GLY A 97 -11.97 -1.75 -19.68
N ALA A 98 -12.43 -0.68 -19.03
CA ALA A 98 -12.31 0.70 -19.52
C ALA A 98 -11.08 1.43 -18.94
N LEU A 99 -10.44 0.87 -17.91
CA LEU A 99 -9.30 1.47 -17.23
C LEU A 99 -8.01 1.03 -17.93
N ARG A 100 -7.02 1.91 -17.96
CA ARG A 100 -5.81 1.73 -18.79
C ARG A 100 -4.54 2.20 -18.10
N PHE A 101 -4.66 3.06 -17.08
CA PHE A 101 -3.52 3.59 -16.35
C PHE A 101 -3.55 3.09 -14.91
N VAL A 102 -2.41 2.57 -14.45
CA VAL A 102 -2.23 2.09 -13.08
C VAL A 102 -1.12 2.90 -12.43
N VAL A 103 -1.44 3.68 -11.40
CA VAL A 103 -0.43 4.10 -10.42
C VAL A 103 -0.43 3.04 -9.34
N ALA A 104 0.72 2.42 -9.11
CA ALA A 104 0.85 1.34 -8.15
C ALA A 104 2.04 1.63 -7.24
N GLU A 105 1.80 1.61 -5.93
CA GLU A 105 2.83 1.67 -4.90
C GLU A 105 2.73 0.41 -4.05
N ILE A 106 3.88 -0.11 -3.64
CA ILE A 106 4.01 -1.24 -2.72
C ILE A 106 4.93 -0.87 -1.56
N LEU A 107 4.53 -1.25 -0.36
CA LEU A 107 5.38 -1.27 0.83
C LEU A 107 5.50 -2.74 1.24
N THR A 108 6.71 -3.29 1.23
CA THR A 108 6.99 -4.67 1.64
C THR A 108 8.20 -4.72 2.56
N ALA A 109 8.33 -5.81 3.29
CA ALA A 109 9.39 -6.03 4.26
C ALA A 109 10.00 -7.43 4.06
N PRO A 110 11.33 -7.58 4.25
CA PRO A 110 11.98 -8.89 4.15
C PRO A 110 11.58 -9.86 5.27
N SER A 111 11.04 -9.36 6.39
CA SER A 111 10.55 -10.16 7.51
C SER A 111 9.55 -9.37 8.36
N MET A 112 8.83 -10.07 9.24
CA MET A 112 7.92 -9.45 10.21
C MET A 112 8.62 -8.56 11.25
N GLN A 113 9.95 -8.69 11.40
CA GLN A 113 10.77 -7.91 12.34
C GLN A 113 11.54 -6.78 11.66
N ALA A 114 11.39 -6.60 10.35
CA ALA A 114 12.11 -5.54 9.64
C ALA A 114 11.65 -4.15 10.09
N LEU A 115 12.63 -3.29 10.39
CA LEU A 115 12.43 -1.94 10.92
C LEU A 115 13.41 -0.97 10.24
N ASN A 116 13.00 0.29 10.10
CA ASN A 116 13.91 1.35 9.68
C ASN A 116 14.74 1.82 10.88
N SER A 117 16.04 1.96 10.68
CA SER A 117 17.00 2.36 11.72
C SER A 117 17.78 3.62 11.31
N PRO A 118 18.56 4.26 12.22
CA PRO A 118 19.42 5.38 11.84
C PRO A 118 20.47 5.04 10.77
N LEU A 119 20.86 3.76 10.66
CA LEU A 119 21.82 3.26 9.67
C LEU A 119 21.12 2.93 8.34
N GLU A 120 19.89 2.43 8.42
CA GLU A 120 19.06 2.06 7.26
C GLU A 120 17.65 2.69 7.40
N PRO A 121 17.53 4.01 7.23
CA PRO A 121 16.27 4.73 7.49
C PRO A 121 15.17 4.45 6.46
N GLU A 122 15.53 3.79 5.36
CA GLU A 122 14.68 3.55 4.19
C GLU A 122 14.60 2.07 3.80
N LEU A 123 14.94 1.15 4.72
CA LEU A 123 14.87 -0.30 4.47
C LEU A 123 13.46 -0.74 4.03
N VAL A 124 12.44 -0.25 4.73
CA VAL A 124 11.03 -0.49 4.48
C VAL A 124 10.37 0.86 4.17
N LYS A 125 10.25 1.16 2.88
CA LYS A 125 9.57 2.36 2.35
C LYS A 125 8.75 2.03 1.11
N PRO A 126 7.74 2.85 0.74
CA PRO A 126 6.95 2.62 -0.45
C PRO A 126 7.82 2.73 -1.71
N GLN A 127 7.57 1.86 -2.67
CA GLN A 127 8.23 1.84 -3.96
C GLN A 127 7.18 1.79 -5.08
N PRO A 128 7.45 2.40 -6.25
CA PRO A 128 6.64 2.16 -7.44
C PRO A 128 6.61 0.66 -7.76
N TRP A 129 5.43 0.14 -8.04
CA TRP A 129 5.24 -1.28 -8.31
C TRP A 129 4.76 -1.49 -9.75
N PRO A 130 5.55 -2.13 -10.63
CA PRO A 130 5.11 -2.36 -12.00
C PRO A 130 3.98 -3.40 -12.01
N VAL A 131 2.80 -3.00 -12.51
CA VAL A 131 1.62 -3.85 -12.59
C VAL A 131 1.12 -3.91 -14.03
N THR A 132 0.83 -5.12 -14.50
CA THR A 132 0.27 -5.36 -15.83
C THR A 132 -1.24 -5.48 -15.74
N LEU A 133 -1.96 -4.58 -16.44
CA LEU A 133 -3.40 -4.66 -16.60
C LEU A 133 -3.73 -5.37 -17.91
N LEU A 134 -4.42 -6.51 -17.81
CA LEU A 134 -5.02 -7.20 -18.94
C LEU A 134 -6.48 -6.75 -19.10
N PRO A 135 -7.11 -6.97 -20.27
CA PRO A 135 -8.53 -6.67 -20.45
C PRO A 135 -9.38 -7.37 -19.38
N ASN A 136 -10.07 -6.59 -18.54
CA ASN A 136 -10.93 -7.05 -17.45
C ASN A 136 -10.26 -7.85 -16.32
N LEU A 137 -8.94 -8.00 -16.34
CA LEU A 137 -8.19 -8.80 -15.37
C LEU A 137 -6.94 -8.06 -14.92
N LEU A 138 -6.80 -7.91 -13.61
CA LEU A 138 -5.58 -7.44 -12.97
C LEU A 138 -4.94 -8.61 -12.24
N ARG A 139 -3.80 -9.08 -12.75
CA ARG A 139 -3.01 -10.14 -12.11
C ARG A 139 -1.86 -9.52 -11.33
N LEU A 140 -1.78 -9.88 -10.06
CA LEU A 140 -0.86 -9.32 -9.08
C LEU A 140 -0.05 -10.46 -8.47
N GLN A 141 1.27 -10.28 -8.33
CA GLN A 141 2.13 -11.15 -7.54
C GLN A 141 2.58 -10.39 -6.29
N LEU A 142 1.86 -10.58 -5.19
CA LEU A 142 2.15 -9.89 -3.94
C LEU A 142 3.32 -10.60 -3.25
N PRO A 143 4.44 -9.92 -2.95
CA PRO A 143 5.45 -10.49 -2.08
C PRO A 143 4.90 -10.64 -0.66
N GLY A 144 5.59 -11.42 0.16
CA GLY A 144 5.32 -11.50 1.60
C GLY A 144 5.27 -10.11 2.27
N TYR A 145 4.42 -9.96 3.28
CA TYR A 145 4.27 -8.75 4.09
C TYR A 145 4.03 -7.47 3.26
N ALA A 146 3.11 -7.52 2.30
CA ALA A 146 2.85 -6.42 1.36
C ALA A 146 1.63 -5.57 1.76
N LEU A 147 1.82 -4.26 1.73
CA LEU A 147 0.76 -3.26 1.61
C LEU A 147 0.84 -2.66 0.20
N VAL A 148 -0.26 -2.70 -0.54
CA VAL A 148 -0.33 -2.17 -1.90
C VAL A 148 -1.46 -1.15 -2.01
N THR A 149 -1.19 -0.08 -2.75
CA THR A 149 -2.20 0.86 -3.24
C THR A 149 -2.15 0.93 -4.75
N LEU A 150 -3.30 0.76 -5.42
CA LEU A 150 -3.43 0.81 -6.87
C LEU A 150 -4.50 1.83 -7.24
N GLU A 151 -4.20 2.70 -8.19
CA GLU A 151 -5.18 3.60 -8.77
C GLU A 151 -5.32 3.31 -10.26
N LEU A 152 -6.51 2.86 -10.64
CA LEU A 152 -6.91 2.54 -11.99
C LEU A 152 -7.73 3.71 -12.56
N ARG A 153 -7.22 4.38 -13.60
CA ARG A 153 -7.90 5.53 -14.23
C ARG A 153 -8.37 5.24 -15.65
N GLU A 154 -9.45 5.94 -16.03
CA GLU A 154 -9.83 6.08 -17.44
C GLU A 154 -8.77 6.91 -18.17
N LEU A 155 -8.46 6.58 -19.42
CA LEU A 155 -7.66 7.45 -20.28
C LEU A 155 -8.49 8.70 -20.59
N ARG A 156 -8.26 9.82 -19.87
CA ARG A 156 -8.71 11.13 -20.34
C ARG A 156 -7.66 11.70 -21.27
N GLY A 157 -8.05 11.91 -22.55
CA GLY A 157 -7.26 12.66 -23.52
C GLY A 157 -6.48 11.83 -24.53
N GLN A 158 -7.14 10.97 -25.31
CA GLN A 158 -6.61 10.67 -26.64
C GLN A 158 -6.66 11.97 -27.45
N VAL A 159 -5.52 12.67 -27.53
CA VAL A 159 -5.20 13.43 -28.73
C VAL A 159 -5.01 12.38 -29.81
N PHE A 160 -6.02 12.22 -30.66
CA PHE A 160 -5.84 11.54 -31.93
C PHE A 160 -4.93 12.43 -32.76
N ILE A 161 -3.67 12.05 -32.93
CA ILE A 161 -2.91 12.50 -34.09
C ILE A 161 -3.35 11.56 -35.20
N ALA A 162 -4.25 12.05 -36.05
CA ALA A 162 -4.50 11.47 -37.37
C ALA A 162 -3.33 11.79 -38.30
#